data_AF-A0AAJ1T741-F1
#
_entry.id   AF-A0AAJ1T741-F1
#
_cell.length_a   1.000
_cell.length_b   1.000
_cell.length_c   1.000
_cell.angle_alpha   90.00
_cell.angle_beta   90.00
_cell.angle_gamma   90.00
#
_symmetry.space_group_name_H-M   'P 1'
#
loop_
_entity.id
_entity.type
_entity.pdbx_description
1 polymer ?
#
loop_
_entity_poly.entity_id
_entity_poly.type
_entity_poly.pdbx_seq_one_letter_code
_entity_poly.pdbx_strand_id
1 'polypeptide(L)'
;MSASTTAARPEPDEAAPSRPTGPRRPSPGSRLAARLSGGLVQFALVVVGLFWLMPTVGLLLSSLRAPGDIAESGWWTVFTAPAQLTLENYRGVLEDGAITGSLLSTVAITVPATVLVIVIGSLAGYAFAWLEFPGRDWWFVLVVALLAVPVQVALVPVSELFGWVGLFETTAGVVLFHVAFGLPFAVFLMRNFFAQIPKELMEAARLDGAGEVRLFTRVVLPLGGPAIASLGIFQFLWVWNDMLVALVFADSDSPPVTVALQQQVRQFGNNIDILAPGAFLSMIIPLAVFFAFQRQFVSGLMSGAVK
;
A
#
# COMPACT_ATOMS: atom_id res chain seq x y z
N MET A 1 -48.15 18.97 -80.56
CA MET A 1 -48.63 17.73 -79.92
C MET A 1 -47.42 17.02 -79.34
N SER A 2 -47.54 16.60 -78.07
CA SER A 2 -46.70 15.63 -77.35
C SER A 2 -45.28 16.05 -76.94
N ALA A 3 -44.76 15.75 -75.75
CA ALA A 3 -45.32 15.46 -74.42
C ALA A 3 -44.12 15.56 -73.47
N SER A 4 -44.30 16.24 -72.33
CA SER A 4 -43.33 16.29 -71.23
C SER A 4 -43.12 14.88 -70.65
N THR A 5 -41.87 14.44 -70.49
CA THR A 5 -41.55 13.22 -69.75
C THR A 5 -40.63 13.55 -68.58
N THR A 6 -41.23 13.54 -67.40
CA THR A 6 -40.65 13.66 -66.07
C THR A 6 -39.65 12.53 -65.81
N ALA A 7 -38.42 12.87 -65.42
CA ALA A 7 -37.46 11.89 -64.91
C ALA A 7 -37.83 11.49 -63.47
N ALA A 8 -38.22 10.23 -63.28
CA ALA A 8 -38.48 9.64 -61.97
C ALA A 8 -37.16 9.40 -61.21
N ARG A 9 -37.11 9.81 -59.94
CA ARG A 9 -36.06 9.42 -58.98
C ARG A 9 -36.17 7.91 -58.71
N PRO A 10 -35.05 7.18 -58.53
CA PRO A 10 -35.13 5.80 -58.08
C PRO A 10 -35.63 5.77 -56.63
N GLU A 11 -36.61 4.90 -56.37
CA GLU A 11 -37.08 4.59 -55.01
C GLU A 11 -35.93 3.98 -54.18
N PRO A 12 -35.86 4.25 -52.86
CA PRO A 12 -34.90 3.58 -52.01
C PRO A 12 -35.27 2.10 -51.92
N ASP A 13 -34.31 1.26 -52.33
CA ASP A 13 -34.35 -0.20 -52.29
C ASP A 13 -34.90 -0.67 -50.93
N GLU A 14 -36.02 -1.37 -50.99
CA GLU A 14 -36.76 -1.91 -49.86
C GLU A 14 -35.80 -2.80 -49.04
N ALA A 15 -35.52 -2.37 -47.80
CA ALA A 15 -34.54 -3.02 -46.94
C ALA A 15 -34.88 -4.51 -46.78
N ALA A 16 -34.03 -5.37 -47.36
CA ALA A 16 -34.12 -6.80 -47.22
C ALA A 16 -34.20 -7.20 -45.74
N PRO A 17 -35.05 -8.17 -45.36
CA PRO A 17 -35.21 -8.57 -43.97
C PRO A 17 -33.87 -9.06 -43.42
N SER A 18 -33.42 -8.43 -42.34
CA SER A 18 -32.20 -8.79 -41.62
C SER A 18 -32.28 -10.26 -41.19
N ARG A 19 -31.38 -11.09 -41.73
CA ARG A 19 -31.27 -12.50 -41.33
C ARG A 19 -31.06 -12.57 -39.81
N PRO A 20 -31.76 -13.46 -39.09
CA PRO A 20 -31.52 -13.65 -37.67
C PRO A 20 -30.06 -14.07 -37.49
N THR A 21 -29.29 -13.24 -36.79
CA THR A 21 -27.92 -13.58 -36.39
C THR A 21 -27.99 -14.80 -35.49
N GLY A 22 -27.61 -15.97 -36.02
CA GLY A 22 -27.53 -17.20 -35.25
C GLY A 22 -26.62 -17.04 -34.01
N PRO A 23 -26.78 -17.89 -32.99
CA PRO A 23 -26.05 -17.75 -31.73
C PRO A 23 -24.54 -17.72 -31.99
N ARG A 24 -23.89 -16.60 -31.63
CA ARG A 24 -22.43 -16.43 -31.71
C ARG A 24 -21.76 -17.61 -31.01
N ARG A 25 -20.96 -18.39 -31.74
CA ARG A 25 -20.19 -19.50 -31.16
C ARG A 25 -19.35 -18.96 -30.00
N PRO A 26 -19.42 -19.55 -28.79
CA PRO A 26 -18.65 -19.05 -27.66
C PRO A 26 -17.15 -19.13 -27.98
N SER A 27 -16.45 -18.02 -27.79
CA SER A 27 -15.02 -17.91 -28.01
C SER A 27 -14.26 -18.91 -27.12
N PRO A 28 -13.06 -19.36 -27.50
CA PRO A 28 -12.24 -20.23 -26.65
C PRO A 28 -12.03 -19.65 -25.24
N GLY A 29 -11.92 -18.31 -25.16
CA GLY A 29 -11.82 -17.57 -23.90
C GLY A 29 -13.10 -17.62 -23.04
N SER A 30 -14.30 -17.61 -23.64
CA SER A 30 -15.54 -17.71 -22.85
C SER A 30 -15.81 -19.13 -22.34
N ARG A 31 -15.31 -20.17 -23.02
CA ARG A 31 -15.35 -21.56 -22.54
C ARG A 31 -14.34 -21.82 -21.41
N LEU A 32 -13.16 -21.19 -21.50
CA LEU A 32 -12.18 -21.20 -20.42
C LEU A 32 -12.71 -20.41 -19.21
N ALA A 33 -13.32 -19.24 -19.41
CA ALA A 33 -13.97 -18.46 -18.35
C ALA A 33 -15.12 -19.22 -17.67
N ALA A 34 -15.94 -19.95 -18.44
CA ALA A 34 -17.03 -20.79 -17.89
C ALA A 34 -16.54 -22.05 -17.15
N ARG A 35 -15.34 -22.56 -17.47
CA ARG A 35 -14.67 -23.63 -16.70
C ARG A 35 -13.95 -23.08 -15.47
N LEU A 36 -13.42 -21.85 -15.57
CA LEU A 36 -12.78 -21.14 -14.47
C LEU A 36 -13.78 -20.55 -13.47
N SER A 37 -15.05 -20.39 -13.85
CA SER A 37 -16.17 -20.07 -12.94
C SER A 37 -16.74 -21.31 -12.22
N GLY A 38 -16.11 -22.48 -12.38
CA GLY A 38 -16.55 -23.72 -11.75
C GLY A 38 -16.15 -23.80 -10.28
N GLY A 39 -16.96 -24.51 -9.49
CA GLY A 39 -16.67 -24.76 -8.06
C GLY A 39 -15.31 -25.40 -7.78
N LEU A 40 -14.69 -26.05 -8.78
CA LEU A 40 -13.32 -26.59 -8.69
C LEU A 40 -12.26 -25.47 -8.54
N VAL A 41 -12.38 -24.37 -9.29
CA VAL A 41 -11.43 -23.24 -9.17
C VAL A 41 -11.64 -22.52 -7.85
N GLN A 42 -12.89 -22.30 -7.45
CA GLN A 42 -13.18 -21.70 -6.16
C GLN A 42 -12.65 -22.56 -5.01
N PHE A 43 -12.84 -23.88 -5.07
CA PHE A 43 -12.27 -24.82 -4.10
C PHE A 43 -10.74 -24.76 -4.08
N ALA A 44 -10.09 -24.79 -5.24
CA ALA A 44 -8.64 -24.68 -5.33
C ALA A 44 -8.13 -23.36 -4.73
N LEU A 45 -8.80 -22.23 -5.00
CA LEU A 45 -8.47 -20.92 -4.43
C LEU A 45 -8.64 -20.90 -2.91
N VAL A 46 -9.68 -21.55 -2.37
CA VAL A 46 -9.86 -21.69 -0.92
C VAL A 46 -8.74 -22.53 -0.31
N VAL A 47 -8.37 -23.66 -0.91
CA VAL A 47 -7.27 -24.52 -0.43
C VAL A 47 -5.95 -23.76 -0.44
N VAL A 48 -5.65 -23.05 -1.52
CA VAL A 48 -4.45 -22.22 -1.62
C VAL A 48 -4.47 -21.11 -0.58
N GLY A 49 -5.62 -20.46 -0.36
CA GLY A 49 -5.79 -19.43 0.67
C GLY A 49 -5.54 -19.96 2.08
N LEU A 50 -6.11 -21.12 2.42
CA LEU A 50 -5.89 -21.77 3.72
C LEU A 50 -4.43 -22.17 3.91
N PHE A 51 -3.79 -22.71 2.87
CA PHE A 51 -2.37 -23.03 2.90
C PHE A 51 -1.50 -21.78 3.10
N TRP A 52 -1.86 -20.66 2.47
CA TRP A 52 -1.15 -19.40 2.60
C TRP A 52 -1.27 -18.78 4.00
N LEU A 53 -2.39 -19.01 4.70
CA LEU A 53 -2.59 -18.58 6.08
C LEU A 53 -1.89 -19.46 7.12
N MET A 54 -1.43 -20.65 6.73
CA MET A 54 -0.85 -21.63 7.65
C MET A 54 0.35 -21.09 8.46
N PRO A 55 1.32 -20.34 7.89
CA PRO A 55 2.41 -19.74 8.68
C PRO A 55 1.90 -18.71 9.69
N THR A 56 0.91 -17.90 9.32
CA THR A 56 0.31 -16.89 10.21
C THR A 56 -0.45 -17.54 11.36
N VAL A 57 -1.23 -18.58 11.09
CA VAL A 57 -1.92 -19.38 12.10
C VAL A 57 -0.91 -20.10 13.00
N GLY A 58 0.15 -20.68 12.41
CA GLY A 58 1.22 -21.32 13.16
C GLY A 58 1.94 -20.36 14.09
N LEU A 59 2.28 -19.15 13.62
CA LEU A 59 2.89 -18.10 14.44
C LEU A 59 1.96 -17.66 15.58
N LEU A 60 0.67 -17.44 15.30
CA LEU A 60 -0.32 -17.10 16.32
C LEU A 60 -0.39 -18.18 17.40
N LEU A 61 -0.55 -19.44 17.01
CA LEU A 61 -0.66 -20.55 17.96
C LEU A 61 0.64 -20.76 18.73
N SER A 62 1.81 -20.65 18.08
CA SER A 62 3.11 -20.69 18.76
C SER A 62 3.28 -19.54 19.77
N SER A 63 2.84 -18.33 19.44
CA SER A 63 2.93 -17.18 20.36
C SER A 63 2.15 -17.37 21.67
N LEU A 64 1.12 -18.23 21.64
CA LEU A 64 0.26 -18.55 22.78
C LEU A 64 0.75 -19.78 23.57
N ARG A 65 1.89 -20.38 23.26
CA ARG A 65 2.37 -21.61 23.91
C ARG A 65 3.62 -21.35 24.72
N ALA A 66 3.81 -22.06 25.84
CA ALA A 66 5.02 -21.91 26.64
C ALA A 66 6.28 -22.41 25.86
N PRO A 67 7.49 -21.88 26.14
CA PRO A 67 8.72 -22.30 25.48
C PRO A 67 8.96 -23.81 25.48
N GLY A 68 8.65 -24.48 26.59
CA GLY A 68 8.76 -25.94 26.71
C GLY A 68 7.86 -26.67 25.71
N ASP A 69 6.60 -26.22 25.56
CA ASP A 69 5.65 -26.81 24.61
C ASP A 69 6.08 -26.60 23.16
N ILE A 70 6.63 -25.43 22.84
CA ILE A 70 7.15 -25.08 21.51
C ILE A 70 8.36 -25.96 21.16
N ALA A 71 9.24 -26.24 22.13
CA ALA A 71 10.41 -27.08 21.94
C ALA A 71 10.07 -28.56 21.81
N GLU A 72 9.04 -29.03 22.52
CA GLU A 72 8.62 -30.43 22.51
C GLU A 72 7.79 -30.81 21.28
N SER A 73 6.95 -29.90 20.78
CA SER A 73 6.00 -30.24 19.71
C SER A 73 5.57 -29.06 18.83
N GLY A 74 5.13 -29.38 17.60
CA GLY A 74 4.64 -28.39 16.64
C GLY A 74 3.33 -27.72 17.08
N TRP A 75 3.07 -26.51 16.58
CA TRP A 75 1.91 -25.68 16.94
C TRP A 75 0.55 -26.36 16.76
N TRP A 76 0.45 -27.39 15.90
CA TRP A 76 -0.79 -28.13 15.66
C TRP A 76 -1.22 -29.00 16.86
N THR A 77 -0.36 -29.24 17.86
CA THR A 77 -0.74 -30.02 19.06
C THR A 77 -1.79 -29.32 19.93
N VAL A 78 -1.99 -28.01 19.76
CA VAL A 78 -3.08 -27.27 20.42
C VAL A 78 -4.48 -27.79 20.06
N PHE A 79 -4.64 -28.44 18.90
CA PHE A 79 -5.93 -29.06 18.53
C PHE A 79 -6.23 -30.34 19.33
N THR A 80 -5.20 -30.98 19.89
CA THR A 80 -5.33 -32.16 20.74
C THR A 80 -5.14 -31.84 22.23
N ALA A 81 -4.44 -30.76 22.55
CA ALA A 81 -4.12 -30.31 23.91
C ALA A 81 -4.32 -28.78 24.03
N PRO A 82 -5.58 -28.29 24.00
CA PRO A 82 -5.87 -26.86 24.03
C PRO A 82 -5.46 -26.16 25.33
N ALA A 83 -5.20 -26.93 26.40
CA ALA A 83 -4.70 -26.41 27.67
C ALA A 83 -3.28 -25.79 27.59
N GLN A 84 -2.55 -26.02 26.50
CA GLN A 84 -1.24 -25.38 26.24
C GLN A 84 -1.36 -23.89 25.87
N LEU A 85 -2.56 -23.40 25.55
CA LEU A 85 -2.77 -22.01 25.19
C LEU A 85 -2.77 -21.12 26.45
N THR A 86 -1.88 -20.14 26.46
CA THR A 86 -1.68 -19.17 27.52
C THR A 86 -1.38 -17.79 26.94
N LEU A 87 -1.68 -16.75 27.72
CA LEU A 87 -1.32 -15.35 27.40
C LEU A 87 -0.03 -14.92 28.10
N GLU A 88 0.67 -15.83 28.76
CA GLU A 88 1.83 -15.49 29.59
C GLU A 88 2.95 -14.82 28.81
N ASN A 89 3.28 -15.36 27.63
CA ASN A 89 4.29 -14.74 26.77
C ASN A 89 3.91 -13.31 26.34
N TYR A 90 2.60 -13.06 26.10
CA TYR A 90 2.12 -11.70 25.78
C TYR A 90 2.23 -10.76 26.99
N ARG A 91 1.96 -11.25 28.21
CA ARG A 91 2.20 -10.45 29.42
C ARG A 91 3.69 -10.11 29.56
N GLY A 92 4.56 -11.11 29.41
CA GLY A 92 6.01 -10.92 29.45
C GLY A 92 6.49 -9.87 28.44
N VAL A 93 6.03 -9.94 27.19
CA VAL A 93 6.39 -8.95 26.16
C VAL A 93 5.84 -7.55 26.43
N LEU A 94 4.64 -7.43 27.00
CA LEU A 94 4.04 -6.14 27.34
C LEU A 94 4.64 -5.51 28.60
N GLU A 95 5.21 -6.31 29.49
CA GLU A 95 5.95 -5.87 30.67
C GLU A 95 7.44 -5.61 30.37
N ASP A 96 7.95 -6.18 29.28
CA ASP A 96 9.30 -5.91 28.76
C ASP A 96 9.39 -4.48 28.18
N GLY A 97 10.04 -3.60 28.95
CA GLY A 97 10.31 -2.22 28.56
C GLY A 97 11.10 -2.07 27.27
N ALA A 98 11.96 -3.04 26.91
CA ALA A 98 12.72 -2.99 25.68
C ALA A 98 11.84 -3.24 24.45
N ILE A 99 10.94 -4.23 24.52
CA ILE A 99 10.03 -4.52 23.39
C ILE A 99 8.95 -3.44 23.27
N THR A 100 8.32 -3.04 24.38
CA THR A 100 7.33 -1.96 24.35
C THR A 100 7.93 -0.63 23.93
N GLY A 101 9.14 -0.30 24.40
CA GLY A 101 9.92 0.83 23.93
C GLY A 101 10.19 0.75 22.42
N SER A 102 10.57 -0.41 21.90
CA SER A 102 10.81 -0.61 20.46
C SER A 102 9.55 -0.42 19.61
N LEU A 103 8.38 -0.81 20.11
CA LEU A 103 7.10 -0.55 19.45
C LEU A 103 6.80 0.95 19.39
N LEU A 104 7.07 1.68 20.48
CA LEU A 104 6.93 3.14 20.52
C LEU A 104 7.90 3.82 19.55
N SER A 105 9.17 3.39 19.49
CA SER A 105 10.13 3.87 18.49
C SER A 105 9.64 3.61 17.06
N THR A 106 9.09 2.43 16.79
CA THR A 106 8.53 2.08 15.49
C THR A 106 7.38 3.02 15.10
N VAL A 107 6.48 3.32 16.02
CA VAL A 107 5.38 4.27 15.82
C VAL A 107 5.92 5.69 15.61
N ALA A 108 6.89 6.12 16.41
CA ALA A 108 7.54 7.42 16.34
C ALA A 108 8.30 7.65 15.02
N ILE A 109 8.71 6.58 14.34
CA ILE A 109 9.29 6.64 13.00
C ILE A 109 8.20 6.57 11.93
N THR A 110 7.34 5.55 11.99
CA THR A 110 6.40 5.20 10.92
C THR A 110 5.34 6.27 10.71
N VAL A 111 4.72 6.76 11.80
CA VAL A 111 3.60 7.70 11.69
C VAL A 111 4.05 9.05 11.14
N PRO A 112 5.10 9.71 11.69
CA PRO A 112 5.57 10.98 11.14
C PRO A 112 6.06 10.86 9.70
N ALA A 113 6.83 9.82 9.37
CA ALA A 113 7.32 9.62 8.01
C ALA A 113 6.15 9.45 7.02
N THR A 114 5.14 8.65 7.37
CA THR A 114 3.95 8.44 6.54
C THR A 114 3.17 9.73 6.32
N VAL A 115 2.89 10.47 7.40
CA VAL A 115 2.14 11.73 7.34
C VAL A 115 2.89 12.77 6.50
N LEU A 116 4.20 12.94 6.73
CA LEU A 116 5.02 13.90 5.98
C LEU A 116 5.07 13.56 4.49
N VAL A 117 5.25 12.29 4.13
CA VAL A 117 5.25 11.86 2.72
C VAL A 117 3.89 12.09 2.06
N ILE A 118 2.78 11.80 2.74
CA ILE A 118 1.44 12.07 2.21
C ILE A 118 1.25 13.58 1.98
N VAL A 119 1.57 14.40 2.98
CA VAL A 119 1.33 15.85 2.93
C VAL A 119 2.18 16.49 1.84
N ILE A 120 3.49 16.27 1.87
CA ILE A 120 4.43 16.89 0.91
C ILE A 120 4.19 16.30 -0.49
N GLY A 121 4.00 14.98 -0.59
CA GLY A 121 3.74 14.29 -1.85
C GLY A 121 2.43 14.73 -2.52
N SER A 122 1.37 14.98 -1.73
CA SER A 122 0.10 15.51 -2.25
C SER A 122 0.24 16.96 -2.73
N LEU A 123 0.95 17.80 -1.97
CA LEU A 123 1.19 19.20 -2.38
C LEU A 123 2.00 19.28 -3.68
N ALA A 124 3.11 18.53 -3.75
CA ALA A 124 3.95 18.48 -4.94
C ALA A 124 3.22 17.81 -6.11
N GLY A 125 2.47 16.73 -5.88
CA GLY A 125 1.63 16.08 -6.89
C GLY A 125 0.59 17.04 -7.48
N TYR A 126 -0.03 17.88 -6.65
CA TYR A 126 -0.93 18.94 -7.10
C TYR A 126 -0.22 19.97 -7.96
N ALA A 127 0.94 20.45 -7.51
CA ALA A 127 1.75 21.41 -8.25
C ALA A 127 2.15 20.89 -9.64
N PHE A 128 2.61 19.64 -9.73
CA PHE A 128 2.98 19.02 -11.01
C PHE A 128 1.78 18.73 -11.91
N ALA A 129 0.57 18.54 -11.36
CA ALA A 129 -0.63 18.24 -12.14
C ALA A 129 -1.34 19.51 -12.65
N TRP A 130 -1.39 20.57 -11.84
CA TRP A 130 -2.30 21.71 -12.08
C TRP A 130 -1.63 23.09 -12.11
N LEU A 131 -0.42 23.24 -11.58
CA LEU A 131 0.31 24.51 -11.67
C LEU A 131 1.18 24.56 -12.93
N GLU A 132 1.31 25.75 -13.47
CA GLU A 132 2.20 26.05 -14.60
C GLU A 132 3.42 26.81 -14.07
N PHE A 133 4.60 26.22 -14.24
CA PHE A 133 5.87 26.82 -13.85
C PHE A 133 6.99 26.38 -14.80
N PRO A 134 8.04 27.19 -14.99
CA PRO A 134 9.09 26.89 -15.96
C PRO A 134 9.82 25.59 -15.61
N GLY A 135 9.97 24.71 -16.60
CA GLY A 135 10.69 23.44 -16.44
C GLY A 135 9.93 22.34 -15.70
N ARG A 136 8.61 22.50 -15.47
CA ARG A 136 7.76 21.51 -14.76
C ARG A 136 8.01 20.06 -15.20
N ASP A 137 8.02 19.80 -16.50
CA ASP A 137 8.15 18.43 -17.00
C ASP A 137 9.57 17.87 -16.78
N TRP A 138 10.61 18.71 -16.84
CA TRP A 138 11.99 18.32 -16.52
C TRP A 138 12.15 17.99 -15.02
N TRP A 139 11.59 18.83 -14.15
CA TRP A 139 11.56 18.55 -12.72
C TRP A 139 10.79 17.26 -12.41
N PHE A 140 9.70 16.99 -13.11
CA PHE A 140 8.96 15.74 -12.95
C PHE A 140 9.77 14.53 -13.43
N VAL A 141 10.47 14.64 -14.56
CA VAL A 141 11.39 13.59 -15.04
C VAL A 141 12.49 13.32 -14.01
N LEU A 142 13.05 14.36 -13.38
CA LEU A 142 14.03 14.19 -12.30
C LEU A 142 13.43 13.42 -11.11
N VAL A 143 12.22 13.78 -10.68
CA VAL A 143 11.50 13.06 -9.61
C VAL A 143 11.33 11.58 -9.96
N VAL A 144 10.96 11.27 -11.21
CA VAL A 144 10.84 9.88 -11.68
C VAL A 144 12.21 9.18 -11.73
N ALA A 145 13.26 9.88 -12.15
CA ALA A 145 14.62 9.32 -12.19
C ALA A 145 15.13 8.97 -10.77
N LEU A 146 14.73 9.72 -9.75
CA LEU A 146 15.08 9.41 -8.35
C LEU A 146 14.51 8.08 -7.86
N LEU A 147 13.41 7.58 -8.46
CA LEU A 147 12.88 6.24 -8.14
C LEU A 147 13.84 5.11 -8.51
N ALA A 148 14.74 5.34 -9.47
CA ALA A 148 15.72 4.34 -9.89
C ALA A 148 16.89 4.21 -8.91
N VAL A 149 17.06 5.15 -7.97
CA VAL A 149 18.16 5.15 -7.00
C VAL A 149 17.89 4.09 -5.93
N PRO A 150 18.73 3.03 -5.82
CA PRO A 150 18.56 2.04 -4.77
C PRO A 150 18.91 2.65 -3.41
N VAL A 151 18.05 2.41 -2.42
CA VAL A 151 18.25 2.85 -1.02
C VAL A 151 19.62 2.43 -0.49
N GLN A 152 20.09 1.23 -0.88
CA GLN A 152 21.35 0.65 -0.43
C GLN A 152 22.57 1.48 -0.81
N VAL A 153 22.56 2.11 -1.99
CA VAL A 153 23.69 2.93 -2.46
C VAL A 153 23.78 4.23 -1.68
N ALA A 154 22.66 4.70 -1.13
CA ALA A 154 22.60 5.95 -0.40
C ALA A 154 22.92 5.82 1.10
N LEU A 155 22.99 4.61 1.66
CA LEU A 155 23.19 4.41 3.10
C LEU A 155 24.46 5.08 3.62
N VAL A 156 25.61 4.78 2.99
CA VAL A 156 26.92 5.34 3.39
C VAL A 156 26.94 6.87 3.26
N PRO A 157 26.68 7.48 2.09
CA PRO A 157 26.77 8.93 1.97
C PRO A 157 25.74 9.67 2.84
N VAL A 158 24.54 9.12 3.05
CA VAL A 158 23.55 9.74 3.93
C VAL A 158 23.92 9.59 5.40
N SER A 159 24.54 8.48 5.81
CA SER A 159 25.07 8.32 7.18
C SER A 159 26.17 9.34 7.49
N GLU A 160 27.09 9.58 6.55
CA GLU A 160 28.12 10.61 6.70
C GLU A 160 27.50 12.01 6.80
N LEU A 161 26.54 12.32 5.93
CA LEU A 161 25.81 13.59 5.97
C LEU A 161 25.09 13.77 7.30
N PHE A 162 24.36 12.76 7.77
CA PHE A 162 23.62 12.81 9.02
C PHE A 162 24.55 12.90 10.23
N GLY A 163 25.74 12.28 10.17
CA GLY A 163 26.77 12.45 11.19
C GLY A 163 27.25 13.89 11.27
N TRP A 164 27.45 14.54 10.12
CA TRP A 164 27.88 15.94 10.06
C TRP A 164 26.81 16.93 10.57
N VAL A 165 25.53 16.69 10.27
CA VAL A 165 24.44 17.57 10.71
C VAL A 165 23.82 17.19 12.08
N GLY A 166 24.34 16.15 12.74
CA GLY A 166 23.86 15.71 14.05
C GLY A 166 22.51 15.00 14.04
N LEU A 167 22.15 14.34 12.93
CA LEU A 167 20.92 13.55 12.77
C LEU A 167 21.17 12.03 12.76
N PHE A 168 22.42 11.58 12.78
CA PHE A 168 22.76 10.16 12.81
C PHE A 168 22.38 9.54 14.17
N GLU A 169 21.93 8.28 14.17
CA GLU A 169 21.44 7.59 15.37
C GLU A 169 20.29 8.35 16.07
N THR A 170 19.42 9.02 15.30
CA THR A 170 18.24 9.70 15.84
C THR A 170 16.96 9.28 15.14
N THR A 171 15.85 9.24 15.89
CA THR A 171 14.51 9.03 15.33
C THR A 171 14.18 10.02 14.23
N ALA A 172 14.57 11.29 14.39
CA ALA A 172 14.35 12.34 13.39
C ALA A 172 15.14 12.06 12.09
N GLY A 173 16.37 11.57 12.20
CA GLY A 173 17.16 11.13 11.05
C GLY A 173 16.47 10.01 10.29
N VAL A 174 16.02 8.96 10.99
CA VAL A 174 15.30 7.85 10.36
C VAL A 174 14.01 8.31 9.67
N VAL A 175 13.24 9.20 10.31
CA VAL A 175 12.05 9.82 9.71
C VAL A 175 12.43 10.57 8.43
N LEU A 176 13.45 11.44 8.48
CA LEU A 176 13.86 12.24 7.34
C LEU A 176 14.36 11.38 6.17
N PHE A 177 15.07 10.29 6.46
CA PHE A 177 15.51 9.32 5.46
C PHE A 177 14.29 8.73 4.71
N HIS A 178 13.32 8.20 5.45
CA HIS A 178 12.11 7.62 4.85
C HIS A 178 11.26 8.65 4.12
N VAL A 179 11.23 9.91 4.59
CA VAL A 179 10.57 10.99 3.86
C VAL A 179 11.26 11.24 2.53
N ALA A 180 12.58 11.45 2.53
CA ALA A 180 13.34 11.74 1.32
C ALA A 180 13.17 10.64 0.25
N PHE A 181 13.21 9.36 0.65
CA PHE A 181 13.05 8.22 -0.28
C PHE A 181 11.59 7.91 -0.63
N GLY A 182 10.63 8.23 0.23
CA GLY A 182 9.20 8.05 -0.05
C GLY A 182 8.64 9.11 -1.01
N LEU A 183 9.21 10.32 -1.01
CA LEU A 183 8.70 11.45 -1.79
C LEU A 183 8.65 11.21 -3.30
N PRO A 184 9.68 10.66 -3.98
CA PRO A 184 9.60 10.40 -5.41
C PRO A 184 8.38 9.58 -5.82
N PHE A 185 8.08 8.52 -5.07
CA PHE A 185 6.93 7.65 -5.32
C PHE A 185 5.62 8.37 -5.03
N ALA A 186 5.55 9.07 -3.90
CA ALA A 186 4.38 9.86 -3.52
C ALA A 186 4.03 10.92 -4.56
N VAL A 187 5.01 11.71 -5.00
CA VAL A 187 4.82 12.76 -6.00
C VAL A 187 4.38 12.17 -7.34
N PHE A 188 5.03 11.09 -7.79
CA PHE A 188 4.66 10.38 -9.01
C PHE A 188 3.20 9.89 -8.97
N LEU A 189 2.83 9.18 -7.90
CA LEU A 189 1.50 8.62 -7.72
C LEU A 189 0.43 9.71 -7.62
N MET A 190 0.67 10.73 -6.79
CA MET A 190 -0.28 11.83 -6.58
C MET A 190 -0.47 12.67 -7.84
N ARG A 191 0.60 13.01 -8.56
CA ARG A 191 0.48 13.71 -9.85
C ARG A 191 -0.37 12.91 -10.83
N ASN A 192 -0.05 11.63 -11.03
CA ASN A 192 -0.74 10.80 -12.00
C ASN A 192 -2.22 10.60 -11.66
N PHE A 193 -2.57 10.61 -10.37
CA PHE A 193 -3.96 10.57 -9.95
C PHE A 193 -4.66 11.93 -10.12
N PHE A 194 -4.08 13.02 -9.63
CA PHE A 194 -4.69 14.35 -9.71
C PHE A 194 -4.84 14.86 -11.14
N ALA A 195 -3.97 14.44 -12.06
CA ALA A 195 -4.08 14.76 -13.48
C ALA A 195 -5.31 14.11 -14.16
N GLN A 196 -5.95 13.13 -13.54
CA GLN A 196 -7.17 12.48 -14.05
C GLN A 196 -8.45 13.23 -13.66
N ILE A 197 -8.36 14.22 -12.76
CA ILE A 197 -9.51 15.04 -12.37
C ILE A 197 -9.96 15.86 -13.60
N PRO A 198 -11.25 15.83 -13.98
CA PRO A 198 -11.76 16.58 -15.12
C PRO A 198 -11.43 18.07 -15.04
N LYS A 199 -10.94 18.64 -16.15
CA LYS A 199 -10.55 20.05 -16.22
C LYS A 199 -11.74 20.99 -15.98
N GLU A 200 -12.92 20.56 -16.41
CA GLU A 200 -14.17 21.30 -16.29
C GLU A 200 -14.53 21.55 -14.81
N LEU A 201 -14.23 20.61 -13.92
CA LEU A 201 -14.43 20.81 -12.46
C LEU A 201 -13.49 21.87 -11.90
N MET A 202 -12.24 21.89 -12.38
CA MET A 202 -11.23 22.85 -11.94
C MET A 202 -11.53 24.26 -12.46
N GLU A 203 -11.99 24.37 -13.71
CA GLU A 203 -12.43 25.63 -14.32
C GLU A 203 -13.70 26.17 -13.63
N ALA A 204 -14.70 25.32 -13.37
CA ALA A 204 -15.91 25.71 -12.65
C ALA A 204 -15.58 26.24 -11.24
N ALA A 205 -14.73 25.54 -10.49
CA ALA A 205 -14.30 26.01 -9.17
C ALA A 205 -13.53 27.35 -9.23
N ARG A 206 -12.75 27.58 -10.28
CA ARG A 206 -12.06 28.87 -10.51
C ARG A 206 -13.05 29.99 -10.85
N LEU A 207 -14.09 29.70 -11.64
CA LEU A 207 -15.20 30.64 -11.92
C LEU A 207 -15.96 31.01 -10.64
N ASP A 208 -16.08 30.08 -9.68
CA ASP A 208 -16.63 30.32 -8.34
C ASP A 208 -15.67 31.07 -7.38
N GLY A 209 -14.54 31.57 -7.89
CA GLY A 209 -13.57 32.36 -7.14
C GLY A 209 -12.67 31.54 -6.20
N ALA A 210 -12.51 30.23 -6.43
CA ALA A 210 -11.57 29.42 -5.66
C ALA A 210 -10.11 29.70 -6.06
N GLY A 211 -9.32 30.26 -5.14
CA GLY A 211 -7.87 30.31 -5.26
C GLY A 211 -7.21 28.94 -5.05
N GLU A 212 -5.91 28.82 -5.34
CA GLU A 212 -5.17 27.55 -5.38
C GLU A 212 -5.27 26.71 -4.09
N VAL A 213 -5.16 27.34 -2.91
CA VAL A 213 -5.31 26.63 -1.63
C VAL A 213 -6.71 26.05 -1.46
N ARG A 214 -7.74 26.79 -1.87
CA ARG A 214 -9.15 26.33 -1.81
C ARG A 214 -9.40 25.23 -2.84
N LEU A 215 -8.81 25.35 -4.03
CA LEU A 215 -8.91 24.36 -5.10
C LEU A 215 -8.27 23.04 -4.65
N PHE A 216 -7.06 23.09 -4.08
CA PHE A 216 -6.39 21.93 -3.51
C PHE A 216 -7.20 21.31 -2.37
N THR A 217 -7.56 22.07 -1.33
CA THR A 217 -8.15 21.51 -0.10
C THR A 217 -9.61 21.08 -0.25
N ARG A 218 -10.41 21.76 -1.08
CA ARG A 218 -11.85 21.50 -1.21
C ARG A 218 -12.26 20.73 -2.46
N VAL A 219 -11.40 20.66 -3.48
CA VAL A 219 -11.71 19.97 -4.74
C VAL A 219 -10.77 18.79 -4.94
N VAL A 220 -9.47 19.03 -5.02
CA VAL A 220 -8.50 17.97 -5.36
C VAL A 220 -8.31 16.97 -4.22
N LEU A 221 -8.11 17.43 -2.99
CA LEU A 221 -7.83 16.55 -1.84
C LEU A 221 -9.00 15.57 -1.53
N PRO A 222 -10.28 15.99 -1.53
CA PRO A 222 -11.39 15.06 -1.33
C PRO A 222 -11.55 14.04 -2.46
N LEU A 223 -11.40 14.47 -3.71
CA LEU A 223 -11.41 13.55 -4.87
C LEU A 223 -10.19 12.61 -4.88
N GLY A 224 -9.08 13.09 -4.32
CA GLY A 224 -7.82 12.38 -4.09
C GLY A 224 -7.85 11.33 -2.99
N GLY A 225 -8.91 11.27 -2.19
CA GLY A 225 -9.01 10.42 -1.00
C GLY A 225 -8.56 8.97 -1.21
N PRO A 226 -8.99 8.28 -2.29
CA PRO A 226 -8.56 6.90 -2.52
C PRO A 226 -7.07 6.73 -2.84
N ALA A 227 -6.49 7.68 -3.58
CA ALA A 227 -5.06 7.68 -3.88
C ALA A 227 -4.23 7.96 -2.63
N ILE A 228 -4.68 8.92 -1.81
CA ILE A 228 -4.06 9.26 -0.53
C ILE A 228 -4.09 8.07 0.43
N ALA A 229 -5.22 7.36 0.52
CA ALA A 229 -5.33 6.14 1.32
C ALA A 229 -4.39 5.05 0.82
N SER A 230 -4.29 4.86 -0.50
CA SER A 230 -3.36 3.90 -1.11
C SER A 230 -1.90 4.27 -0.79
N LEU A 231 -1.52 5.53 -0.97
CA LEU A 231 -0.19 6.04 -0.63
C LEU A 231 0.11 5.81 0.86
N GLY A 232 -0.84 6.12 1.74
CA GLY A 232 -0.68 5.95 3.18
C GLY A 232 -0.47 4.49 3.58
N ILE A 233 -1.22 3.55 2.99
CA ILE A 233 -1.03 2.12 3.24
C ILE A 233 0.36 1.67 2.78
N PHE A 234 0.75 1.98 1.54
CA PHE A 234 2.05 1.55 1.02
C PHE A 234 3.21 2.17 1.79
N GLN A 235 3.13 3.47 2.10
CA GLN A 235 4.16 4.16 2.85
C GLN A 235 4.25 3.64 4.29
N PHE A 236 3.11 3.46 4.97
CA PHE A 236 3.08 2.90 6.32
C PHE A 236 3.72 1.50 6.34
N LEU A 237 3.31 0.62 5.43
CA LEU A 237 3.85 -0.73 5.35
C LEU A 237 5.34 -0.73 5.03
N TRP A 238 5.79 0.14 4.14
CA TRP A 238 7.21 0.24 3.79
C TRP A 238 8.06 0.66 5.00
N VAL A 239 7.68 1.72 5.71
CA VAL A 239 8.43 2.22 6.87
C VAL A 239 8.33 1.27 8.07
N TRP A 240 7.15 0.72 8.35
CA TRP A 240 6.95 -0.19 9.49
C TRP A 240 7.79 -1.47 9.38
N ASN A 241 7.91 -2.01 8.16
CA ASN A 241 8.65 -3.24 7.91
C ASN A 241 10.14 -3.01 7.61
N ASP A 242 10.60 -1.75 7.55
CA ASP A 242 12.00 -1.49 7.26
C ASP A 242 12.89 -1.92 8.43
N MET A 243 13.81 -2.82 8.14
CA MET A 243 14.84 -3.27 9.06
C MET A 243 16.21 -2.72 8.66
N LEU A 244 16.44 -2.48 7.37
CA LEU A 244 17.78 -2.19 6.85
C LEU A 244 18.22 -0.76 7.17
N VAL A 245 17.36 0.24 6.94
CA VAL A 245 17.64 1.63 7.33
C VAL A 245 17.66 1.72 8.85
N ALA A 246 16.73 1.04 9.52
CA ALA A 246 16.70 0.97 10.97
C ALA A 246 18.01 0.44 11.58
N LEU A 247 18.59 -0.64 11.04
CA LEU A 247 19.86 -1.20 11.52
C LEU A 247 21.06 -0.24 11.36
N VAL A 248 20.98 0.72 10.44
CA VAL A 248 22.08 1.64 10.13
C VAL A 248 21.91 3.00 10.81
N PHE A 249 20.67 3.48 10.94
CA PHE A 249 20.39 4.87 11.33
C PHE A 249 19.63 5.03 12.65
N ALA A 250 18.99 3.98 13.16
CA ALA A 250 18.22 4.09 14.39
C ALA A 250 19.14 4.20 15.61
N ASP A 251 18.65 4.89 16.62
CA ASP A 251 19.25 4.93 17.95
C ASP A 251 19.37 3.49 18.50
N SER A 252 20.58 3.10 18.90
CA SER A 252 20.85 1.78 19.46
C SER A 252 20.18 1.56 20.81
N ASP A 253 19.91 2.63 21.57
CA ASP A 253 19.24 2.55 22.87
C ASP A 253 17.72 2.45 22.72
N SER A 254 17.18 2.87 21.58
CA SER A 254 15.74 2.88 21.28
C SER A 254 15.42 2.30 19.89
N PRO A 255 15.85 1.06 19.57
CA PRO A 255 15.69 0.49 18.24
C PRO A 255 14.21 0.24 17.92
N PRO A 256 13.78 0.32 16.64
CA PRO A 256 12.44 -0.12 16.26
C PRO A 256 12.27 -1.63 16.39
N VAL A 257 11.03 -2.09 16.42
CA VAL A 257 10.64 -3.48 16.72
C VAL A 257 11.25 -4.49 15.74
N THR A 258 11.44 -4.11 14.48
CA THR A 258 12.10 -4.95 13.47
C THR A 258 13.54 -5.28 13.88
N VAL A 259 14.27 -4.30 14.39
CA VAL A 259 15.65 -4.46 14.88
C VAL A 259 15.67 -5.17 16.23
N ALA A 260 14.79 -4.80 17.16
CA ALA A 260 14.70 -5.44 18.47
C ALA A 260 14.44 -6.94 18.34
N LEU A 261 13.48 -7.35 17.50
CA LEU A 261 13.20 -8.77 17.23
C LEU A 261 14.36 -9.45 16.50
N GLN A 262 15.06 -8.78 15.57
CA GLN A 262 16.24 -9.34 14.90
C GLN A 262 17.34 -9.71 15.89
N GLN A 263 17.55 -8.89 16.93
CA GLN A 263 18.53 -9.15 17.98
C GLN A 263 18.15 -10.40 18.79
N GLN A 264 16.87 -10.59 19.06
CA GLN A 264 16.35 -11.78 19.76
C GLN A 264 16.53 -13.07 18.94
N VAL A 265 16.42 -13.01 17.61
CA VAL A 265 16.62 -14.18 16.72
C VAL A 265 18.02 -14.78 16.88
N ARG A 266 19.03 -13.98 17.21
CA ARG A 266 20.39 -14.50 17.45
C ARG A 266 20.48 -15.44 18.65
N GLN A 267 19.48 -15.42 19.52
CA GLN A 267 19.34 -16.28 20.71
C GLN A 267 18.08 -17.16 20.64
N PHE A 268 17.62 -17.50 19.43
CA PHE A 268 16.30 -18.11 19.14
C PHE A 268 15.83 -19.21 20.09
N GLY A 269 16.73 -20.09 20.55
CA GLY A 269 16.40 -21.18 21.46
C GLY A 269 16.01 -20.75 22.88
N ASN A 270 16.51 -19.60 23.35
CA ASN A 270 16.27 -19.10 24.71
C ASN A 270 15.12 -18.07 24.77
N ASN A 271 14.85 -17.36 23.67
CA ASN A 271 13.99 -16.17 23.69
C ASN A 271 12.71 -16.38 22.84
N ILE A 272 12.27 -17.63 22.67
CA ILE A 272 11.09 -17.95 21.84
C ILE A 272 9.78 -17.41 22.44
N ASP A 273 9.74 -17.28 23.76
CA ASP A 273 8.72 -16.58 24.56
C ASP A 273 8.60 -15.09 24.20
N ILE A 274 9.67 -14.44 23.75
CA ILE A 274 9.65 -13.05 23.30
C ILE A 274 9.41 -13.00 21.78
N LEU A 275 10.11 -13.83 21.03
CA LEU A 275 10.13 -13.81 19.57
C LEU A 275 8.77 -14.11 18.94
N ALA A 276 8.10 -15.18 19.37
CA ALA A 276 6.84 -15.60 18.77
C ALA A 276 5.71 -14.55 18.97
N PRO A 277 5.40 -14.11 20.20
CA PRO A 277 4.42 -13.03 20.40
C PRO A 277 4.88 -11.68 19.89
N GLY A 278 6.16 -11.33 20.00
CA GLY A 278 6.69 -10.07 19.49
C GLY A 278 6.57 -9.96 17.96
N ALA A 279 6.90 -11.03 17.23
CA ALA A 279 6.71 -11.11 15.79
C ALA A 279 5.22 -11.05 15.40
N PHE A 280 4.34 -11.71 16.17
CA PHE A 280 2.90 -11.63 15.93
C PHE A 280 2.35 -10.22 16.16
N LEU A 281 2.77 -9.54 17.23
CA LEU A 281 2.42 -8.13 17.51
C LEU A 281 2.93 -7.20 16.41
N SER A 282 4.17 -7.37 15.97
CA SER A 282 4.74 -6.58 14.86
C SER A 282 3.94 -6.76 13.57
N MET A 283 3.43 -7.97 13.30
CA MET A 283 2.62 -8.28 12.12
C MET A 283 1.16 -7.79 12.22
N ILE A 284 0.52 -7.89 13.39
CA ILE A 284 -0.92 -7.58 13.53
C ILE A 284 -1.19 -6.08 13.42
N ILE A 285 -0.24 -5.23 13.82
CA ILE A 285 -0.42 -3.77 13.82
C ILE A 285 -0.61 -3.22 12.40
N PRO A 286 0.26 -3.50 11.41
CA PRO A 286 0.03 -3.05 10.04
C PRO A 286 -1.24 -3.64 9.42
N LEU A 287 -1.60 -4.88 9.77
CA LEU A 287 -2.82 -5.49 9.29
C LEU A 287 -4.06 -4.77 9.82
N ALA A 288 -4.06 -4.38 11.10
CA ALA A 288 -5.12 -3.58 11.70
C ALA A 288 -5.22 -2.19 11.03
N VAL A 289 -4.09 -1.54 10.77
CA VAL A 289 -4.04 -0.27 10.02
C VAL A 289 -4.61 -0.45 8.62
N PHE A 290 -4.20 -1.48 7.89
CA PHE A 290 -4.74 -1.80 6.57
C PHE A 290 -6.26 -1.95 6.60
N PHE A 291 -6.80 -2.75 7.53
CA PHE A 291 -8.25 -2.93 7.65
C PHE A 291 -9.00 -1.66 8.08
N ALA A 292 -8.36 -0.75 8.82
CA ALA A 292 -8.94 0.54 9.16
C ALA A 292 -9.08 1.46 7.92
N PHE A 293 -8.15 1.38 6.96
CA PHE A 293 -8.12 2.20 5.74
C PHE A 293 -8.62 1.48 4.47
N GLN A 294 -9.00 0.20 4.56
CA GLN A 294 -9.39 -0.61 3.40
C GLN A 294 -10.58 -0.05 2.60
N ARG A 295 -11.55 0.60 3.27
CA ARG A 295 -12.78 1.09 2.62
C ARG A 295 -12.47 2.20 1.62
N GLN A 296 -11.49 3.04 1.94
CA GLN A 296 -11.02 4.13 1.11
C GLN A 296 -10.21 3.62 -0.08
N PHE A 297 -9.44 2.54 0.11
CA PHE A 297 -8.68 1.86 -0.94
C PHE A 297 -9.61 1.24 -2.01
N VAL A 298 -10.64 0.50 -1.59
CA VAL A 298 -11.56 -0.20 -2.51
C VAL A 298 -12.41 0.78 -3.33
N SER A 299 -12.81 1.93 -2.76
CA SER A 299 -13.57 2.96 -3.48
C SER A 299 -12.80 3.54 -4.69
N GLY A 300 -11.47 3.65 -4.59
CA GLY A 300 -10.62 4.16 -5.67
C GLY A 300 -10.48 3.23 -6.86
N LEU A 301 -10.33 1.92 -6.60
CA LEU A 301 -10.21 0.90 -7.64
C LEU A 301 -11.52 0.74 -8.42
N MET A 302 -12.67 0.88 -7.76
CA MET A 302 -13.98 0.72 -8.38
C MET A 302 -14.41 1.96 -9.19
N SER A 303 -13.93 3.16 -8.82
CA SER A 303 -14.21 4.40 -9.55
C SER A 303 -13.53 4.43 -10.94
N GLY A 304 -12.36 3.79 -11.09
CA GLY A 304 -11.66 3.67 -12.38
C GLY A 304 -12.21 2.59 -13.32
N ALA A 305 -13.01 1.65 -12.81
CA ALA A 305 -13.56 0.52 -13.59
C ALA A 305 -14.91 0.82 -14.27
N VAL A 306 -15.51 1.98 -13.99
CA VAL A 306 -16.71 2.47 -14.67
C VAL A 306 -16.30 3.52 -15.71
N LYS A 307 -15.75 3.03 -16.82
CA LYS A 307 -15.62 3.77 -18.08
C LYS A 307 -15.98 2.83 -19.24
#